data_AF-A0A2V6JNA5-F1
#
_entry.id   AF-A0A2V6JNA5-F1
#
_cell.length_a   1.000
_cell.length_b   1.000
_cell.length_c   1.000
_cell.angle_alpha   90.00
_cell.angle_beta   90.00
_cell.angle_gamma   90.00
#
_symmetry.space_group_name_H-M   'P 1'
#
loop_
_entity.id
_entity.type
_entity.pdbx_description
1 polymer ?
#
loop_
_entity_poly.entity_id
_entity_poly.type
_entity_poly.pdbx_seq_one_letter_code
_entity_poly.pdbx_strand_id
1 'polypeptide(L)'
;MATSTASFNGHPSHPILVALPIGLWIFSIVSDLIFKFGYGGPVWNDVAFYTLAGGIVGALIAAIPGFIDLLGIQNPKSKSIGIWHMIINLLITISGWLGGELVYVRGVAVKQPPDESI
;
A
#
# COMPACT_ATOMS: atom_id res chain seq x y z
N MET A 1 -22.06 -19.54 10.16
CA MET A 1 -21.50 -18.17 10.08
C MET A 1 -20.08 -18.25 10.59
N ALA A 2 -19.07 -18.00 9.74
CA ALA A 2 -17.67 -18.11 10.14
C ALA A 2 -17.27 -16.81 10.84
N THR A 3 -17.17 -16.84 12.16
CA THR A 3 -16.65 -15.74 12.98
C THR A 3 -15.13 -15.73 12.86
N SER A 4 -14.56 -14.68 12.25
CA SER A 4 -13.12 -14.47 12.16
C SER A 4 -12.52 -14.26 13.55
N THR A 5 -11.38 -14.90 13.80
CA THR A 5 -10.76 -15.10 15.11
C THR A 5 -10.05 -13.84 15.63
N ALA A 6 -9.86 -12.81 14.82
CA ALA A 6 -9.37 -11.49 15.22
C ALA A 6 -10.48 -10.41 15.19
N SER A 7 -11.61 -10.68 15.85
CA SER A 7 -12.69 -9.72 16.05
C SER A 7 -12.43 -8.89 17.30
N PHE A 8 -12.08 -7.61 17.12
CA PHE A 8 -12.11 -6.63 18.20
C PHE A 8 -13.52 -6.02 18.18
N ASN A 9 -14.32 -6.32 19.20
CA ASN A 9 -15.65 -5.74 19.41
C ASN A 9 -16.76 -6.12 18.40
N GLY A 10 -16.65 -7.26 17.70
CA GLY A 10 -17.67 -7.73 16.74
C GLY A 10 -17.46 -7.26 15.29
N HIS A 11 -16.48 -6.39 15.05
CA HIS A 11 -16.10 -5.95 13.70
C HIS A 11 -14.79 -6.61 13.26
N PRO A 12 -14.71 -7.16 12.04
CA PRO A 12 -13.46 -7.70 11.52
C PRO A 12 -12.43 -6.57 11.40
N SER A 13 -11.37 -6.62 12.20
CA SER A 13 -10.35 -5.57 12.29
C SER A 13 -9.50 -5.46 11.02
N HIS A 14 -9.28 -6.60 10.36
CA HIS A 14 -8.49 -6.70 9.14
C HIS A 14 -9.03 -5.83 7.98
N PRO A 15 -10.31 -5.91 7.56
CA PRO A 15 -10.82 -5.06 6.48
C PRO A 15 -10.83 -3.56 6.81
N ILE A 16 -10.92 -3.17 8.09
CA ILE A 16 -10.83 -1.75 8.48
C ILE A 16 -9.40 -1.23 8.27
N LEU A 17 -8.39 -2.02 8.64
CA LEU A 17 -6.99 -1.64 8.52
C LEU A 17 -6.48 -1.65 7.07
N VAL A 18 -7.06 -2.48 6.21
CA VAL A 18 -6.72 -2.53 4.77
C VAL A 18 -7.25 -1.30 4.00
N ALA A 19 -8.26 -0.58 4.52
CA ALA A 19 -8.77 0.62 3.87
C ALA A 19 -7.74 1.78 3.83
N LEU A 20 -6.93 1.92 4.88
CA LEU A 20 -5.91 2.96 4.99
C LEU A 20 -4.81 2.87 3.90
N PRO A 21 -4.13 1.71 3.70
CA PRO A 21 -3.12 1.60 2.66
C PRO A 21 -3.71 1.74 1.25
N ILE A 22 -4.92 1.23 1.02
CA ILE A 22 -5.60 1.39 -0.28
C ILE A 22 -5.85 2.88 -0.57
N GLY A 23 -6.38 3.62 0.39
CA GLY A 23 -6.63 5.06 0.22
C GLY A 23 -5.35 5.83 -0.08
N LEU A 24 -4.27 5.53 0.66
CA LEU A 24 -2.97 6.18 0.46
C LEU A 24 -2.35 5.87 -0.90
N TRP A 25 -2.45 4.63 -1.40
CA TRP A 25 -1.94 4.29 -2.73
C TRP A 25 -2.75 4.91 -3.86
N ILE A 26 -4.08 4.96 -3.75
CA ILE A 26 -4.91 5.69 -4.72
C ILE A 26 -4.51 7.16 -4.74
N PHE A 27 -4.34 7.77 -3.56
CA PHE A 27 -3.95 9.17 -3.45
C PHE A 27 -2.52 9.44 -3.96
N SER A 28 -1.60 8.49 -3.76
CA SER A 28 -0.25 8.53 -4.34
C SER A 28 -0.28 8.60 -5.86
N ILE A 29 -1.07 7.73 -6.51
CA ILE A 29 -1.25 7.75 -7.97
C ILE A 29 -1.85 9.07 -8.44
N VAL A 30 -2.88 9.57 -7.74
CA VAL A 30 -3.50 10.86 -8.07
C VAL A 30 -2.49 12.01 -7.96
N SER A 31 -1.66 12.01 -6.91
CA SER A 31 -0.63 13.03 -6.69
C SER A 31 0.44 13.00 -7.79
N ASP A 32 0.84 11.80 -8.22
CA ASP A 32 1.76 11.60 -9.35
C ASP A 32 1.18 12.15 -10.67
N LEU A 33 -0.11 11.92 -10.92
CA LEU A 33 -0.79 12.47 -12.10
C LEU A 33 -0.85 14.00 -12.05
N ILE A 34 -1.18 14.58 -10.89
CA ILE A 34 -1.23 16.04 -10.70
C ILE A 34 0.14 16.66 -11.00
N PHE A 35 1.22 16.05 -10.48
CA PHE A 35 2.59 16.49 -10.77
C PHE A 35 2.92 16.34 -12.27
N LYS A 36 2.62 15.18 -12.87
CA LYS A 36 2.97 14.89 -14.26
C LYS A 36 2.21 15.75 -15.28
N PHE A 37 0.97 16.13 -14.99
CA PHE A 37 0.18 17.00 -15.86
C PHE A 37 0.41 18.50 -15.61
N GLY A 38 1.31 18.86 -14.67
CA GLY A 38 1.64 20.25 -14.38
C GLY A 38 0.54 21.03 -13.66
N TYR A 39 -0.44 20.34 -13.06
CA TYR A 39 -1.50 20.98 -12.28
C TYR A 39 -1.04 21.43 -10.89
N GLY A 40 0.18 21.06 -10.47
CA GLY A 40 0.73 21.37 -9.16
C GLY A 40 2.25 21.52 -9.15
N GLY A 41 2.78 22.19 -8.12
CA GLY A 41 4.21 22.41 -7.92
C GLY A 41 5.00 21.17 -7.45
N PRO A 42 6.31 21.31 -7.19
CA PRO A 42 7.21 20.19 -6.84
C PRO A 42 6.75 19.36 -5.64
N VAL A 43 6.04 19.98 -4.69
CA VAL A 43 5.49 19.34 -3.50
C VAL A 43 4.61 18.11 -3.80
N TRP A 44 3.97 18.06 -4.97
CA TRP A 44 3.12 16.92 -5.33
C TRP A 44 3.92 15.63 -5.59
N ASN A 45 5.19 15.76 -5.99
CA ASN A 45 6.08 14.61 -6.12
C ASN A 45 6.45 14.03 -4.75
N ASP A 46 6.79 14.90 -3.79
CA ASP A 46 7.08 14.49 -2.40
C ASP A 46 5.84 13.85 -1.75
N VAL A 47 4.66 14.45 -1.95
CA VAL A 47 3.40 13.92 -1.45
C VAL A 47 3.11 12.54 -2.05
N ALA A 48 3.33 12.35 -3.35
CA ALA A 48 3.15 11.05 -4.00
C ALA A 48 4.10 9.99 -3.40
N PHE A 49 5.35 10.34 -3.14
CA PHE A 49 6.32 9.46 -2.49
C PHE A 49 5.94 9.11 -1.04
N TYR A 50 5.62 10.11 -0.21
CA TYR A 50 5.29 9.87 1.20
C TYR A 50 3.99 9.10 1.38
N THR A 51 3.01 9.30 0.50
CA THR A 51 1.74 8.55 0.53
C THR A 51 1.92 7.12 0.04
N LEU A 52 2.79 6.88 -0.94
CA LEU A 52 3.22 5.53 -1.32
C LEU A 52 3.87 4.81 -0.12
N ALA A 53 4.86 5.44 0.51
CA ALA A 53 5.57 4.91 1.66
C ALA A 53 4.63 4.66 2.86
N GLY A 54 3.74 5.62 3.15
CA GLY A 54 2.73 5.50 4.18
C GLY A 54 1.75 4.34 3.92
N GLY A 55 1.36 4.13 2.66
CA GLY A 55 0.54 2.99 2.28
C GLY A 55 1.25 1.65 2.47
N ILE A 56 2.57 1.59 2.23
CA ILE A 56 3.37 0.37 2.48
C ILE A 56 3.43 0.08 3.99
N VAL A 57 3.69 1.09 4.82
CA VAL A 57 3.66 0.94 6.29
C VAL A 57 2.28 0.50 6.77
N GLY A 58 1.21 1.11 6.26
CA GLY A 58 -0.17 0.74 6.57
C GLY A 58 -0.49 -0.72 6.18
N ALA A 59 -0.01 -1.17 5.02
CA ALA A 59 -0.19 -2.55 4.57
C ALA A 59 0.52 -3.56 5.48
N LEU A 60 1.74 -3.24 5.94
CA LEU A 60 2.48 -4.07 6.90
C LEU A 60 1.77 -4.17 8.25
N ILE A 61 1.18 -3.07 8.74
CA ILE A 61 0.38 -3.08 9.96
C ILE A 61 -0.89 -3.93 9.77
N ALA A 62 -1.57 -3.77 8.63
CA ALA A 62 -2.78 -4.52 8.31
C ALA A 62 -2.54 -6.03 8.09
N ALA A 63 -1.31 -6.42 7.74
CA ALA A 63 -0.91 -7.82 7.58
C ALA A 63 -0.92 -8.59 8.92
N ILE A 64 -0.70 -7.93 10.06
CA ILE A 64 -0.67 -8.55 11.39
C ILE A 64 -2.01 -9.25 11.71
N PRO A 65 -3.17 -8.55 11.75
CA PRO A 65 -4.46 -9.20 12.00
C PRO A 65 -4.85 -10.18 10.90
N GLY A 66 -4.49 -9.91 9.65
CA GLY A 66 -4.75 -10.85 8.53
C GLY A 66 -4.02 -12.19 8.70
N PHE A 67 -2.79 -12.15 9.23
CA PHE A 67 -2.03 -13.36 9.55
C PHE A 67 -2.63 -14.12 10.73
N ILE A 68 -3.09 -13.42 11.78
CA ILE A 68 -3.79 -14.03 12.92
C ILE A 68 -5.08 -14.71 12.45
N ASP A 69 -5.86 -14.06 11.59
CA ASP A 69 -7.06 -14.66 11.01
C ASP A 69 -6.73 -15.91 10.17
N LEU A 70 -5.63 -15.91 9.41
CA LEU A 70 -5.18 -17.05 8.62
C LEU A 70 -4.86 -18.29 9.48
N LEU A 71 -4.26 -18.08 10.66
CA LEU A 71 -3.98 -19.15 11.62
C LEU A 71 -5.24 -19.74 12.24
N GLY A 72 -6.32 -18.95 12.34
CA GLY A 72 -7.62 -19.39 12.86
C GLY A 72 -8.44 -20.25 11.89
N ILE A 73 -8.07 -20.31 10.60
CA ILE A 73 -8.85 -21.04 9.60
C ILE A 73 -8.57 -22.56 9.68
N GLN A 74 -9.60 -23.32 10.05
CA GLN A 74 -9.54 -24.79 10.11
C GLN A 74 -9.89 -25.47 8.78
N ASN A 75 -10.63 -24.80 7.89
CA ASN A 75 -11.02 -25.38 6.60
C ASN A 75 -9.86 -25.29 5.59
N PRO A 76 -9.37 -26.41 5.04
CA PRO A 76 -8.21 -26.42 4.14
C PRO A 76 -8.43 -25.62 2.84
N LYS A 77 -9.67 -25.57 2.30
CA LYS A 77 -9.96 -24.77 1.10
C LYS A 77 -9.86 -23.27 1.39
N SER A 78 -10.46 -22.81 2.49
CA SER A 78 -10.41 -21.41 2.92
C SER A 78 -9.00 -20.99 3.30
N LYS A 79 -8.21 -21.90 3.89
CA LYS A 79 -6.81 -21.64 4.26
C LYS A 79 -5.93 -21.42 3.02
N SER A 80 -6.12 -22.21 1.96
CA SER A 80 -5.38 -22.01 0.71
C SER A 80 -5.69 -20.66 0.07
N ILE A 81 -6.97 -20.24 0.05
CA ILE A 81 -7.38 -18.92 -0.44
C ILE A 81 -6.72 -17.81 0.39
N GLY A 82 -6.71 -17.94 1.72
CA GLY A 82 -6.08 -16.96 2.61
C GLY A 82 -4.55 -16.87 2.41
N ILE A 83 -3.88 -18.00 2.19
CA ILE A 83 -2.43 -18.02 1.86
C ILE A 83 -2.18 -17.29 0.54
N TRP A 84 -2.94 -17.60 -0.51
CA TRP A 84 -2.83 -16.92 -1.81
C TRP A 84 -3.09 -15.42 -1.69
N HIS A 85 -4.10 -15.03 -0.93
CA HIS A 85 -4.41 -13.62 -0.66
C HIS A 85 -3.22 -12.91 0.01
N MET A 86 -2.61 -13.52 1.02
CA MET A 86 -1.44 -12.97 1.72
C MET A 86 -0.23 -12.84 0.79
N ILE A 87 0.06 -13.88 -0.01
CA ILE A 87 1.19 -13.87 -0.96
C ILE A 87 1.02 -12.76 -1.98
N ILE A 88 -0.17 -12.63 -2.59
CA ILE A 88 -0.45 -11.61 -3.60
C ILE A 88 -0.28 -10.21 -3.00
N ASN A 89 -0.84 -9.95 -1.81
CA ASN A 89 -0.67 -8.65 -1.15
C ASN A 89 0.79 -8.33 -0.85
N LEU A 90 1.57 -9.31 -0.41
CA LEU A 90 3.00 -9.11 -0.13
C LEU A 90 3.78 -8.79 -1.41
N LEU A 91 3.52 -9.53 -2.48
CA LEU A 91 4.16 -9.28 -3.79
C LEU A 91 3.82 -7.89 -4.31
N ILE A 92 2.55 -7.47 -4.21
CA ILE A 92 2.12 -6.13 -4.62
C ILE A 92 2.83 -5.07 -3.78
N THR A 93 2.86 -5.24 -2.45
CA THR A 93 3.53 -4.30 -1.52
C THR A 93 5.02 -4.14 -1.85
N ILE A 94 5.73 -5.26 -2.07
CA ILE A 94 7.15 -5.25 -2.45
C ILE A 94 7.34 -4.61 -3.83
N SER A 95 6.49 -4.95 -4.80
CA SER A 95 6.58 -4.38 -6.14
C SER A 95 6.35 -2.86 -6.13
N GLY A 96 5.42 -2.37 -5.29
CA GLY A 96 5.18 -0.95 -5.06
C GLY A 96 6.38 -0.25 -4.44
N TRP A 97 7.03 -0.87 -3.43
CA TRP A 97 8.26 -0.34 -2.85
C TRP A 97 9.38 -0.22 -3.88
N LEU A 98 9.65 -1.31 -4.61
CA LEU A 98 10.71 -1.33 -5.63
C LEU A 98 10.42 -0.33 -6.75
N GLY A 99 9.17 -0.25 -7.23
CA GLY A 99 8.75 0.74 -8.21
C GLY A 99 8.97 2.17 -7.71
N GLY A 100 8.56 2.46 -6.47
CA GLY A 100 8.80 3.76 -5.84
C GLY A 100 10.29 4.07 -5.69
N GLU A 101 11.11 3.13 -5.24
CA GLU A 101 12.55 3.32 -5.13
C GLU A 101 13.19 3.63 -6.51
N LEU A 102 12.79 2.90 -7.56
CA LEU A 102 13.26 3.16 -8.92
C LEU A 102 12.87 4.56 -9.42
N VAL A 103 11.63 4.97 -9.15
CA VAL A 103 11.06 6.23 -9.64
C VAL A 103 11.63 7.43 -8.87
N TYR A 104 11.56 7.41 -7.55
CA TYR A 104 11.82 8.59 -6.70
C TYR A 104 13.25 8.64 -6.18
N VAL A 105 13.88 7.50 -5.88
CA VAL A 105 15.25 7.49 -5.34
C VAL A 105 16.28 7.40 -6.46
N ARG A 106 16.04 6.52 -7.43
CA ARG A 106 16.98 6.28 -8.54
C ARG A 106 16.71 7.15 -9.77
N GLY A 107 15.63 7.94 -9.76
CA GLY A 107 15.31 8.89 -10.83
C GLY A 107 15.07 8.25 -12.19
N VAL A 108 14.73 6.96 -12.24
CA VAL A 108 14.59 6.20 -13.50
C VAL A 108 13.43 6.74 -14.36
N ALA A 109 12.47 7.44 -13.73
CA ALA A 109 11.26 7.90 -14.40
C ALA A 109 11.23 9.39 -14.78
N VAL A 110 12.15 10.25 -14.28
CA VAL A 110 12.08 11.70 -14.55
C VAL A 110 13.47 12.32 -14.60
N LYS A 111 13.82 12.98 -15.73
CA LYS A 111 14.83 14.06 -15.72
C LYS A 111 14.25 15.20 -14.90
N GLN A 112 14.88 15.55 -13.78
CA GLN A 112 14.55 16.78 -13.06
C GLN A 112 14.62 17.96 -14.04
N PRO A 113 13.64 18.88 -14.05
CA PRO A 113 13.79 20.13 -14.77
C PRO A 113 15.07 20.83 -14.28
N PRO A 114 15.79 21.56 -15.15
CA PRO A 114 17.04 22.21 -14.79
C PRO A 114 16.88 22.98 -13.49
N ASP A 115 17.88 22.90 -12.63
CA ASP A 115 17.97 23.72 -11.44
C ASP A 115 17.85 25.18 -11.85
N GLU A 116 16.78 25.86 -11.42
CA GLU A 116 16.82 27.32 -11.27
C GLU A 116 17.70 27.60 -10.05
N SER A 117 19.01 27.39 -10.20
CA SER A 117 20.01 27.99 -9.35
C SER A 117 20.04 29.48 -9.66
N ILE A 118 19.50 30.28 -8.72
CA ILE A 118 19.85 31.69 -8.55
C ILE A 118 21.26 31.76 -7.97
#